data_AF-A0A087UTK1-F1
#
_entry.id   AF-A0A087UTK1-F1
#
_cell.length_a   1.000
_cell.length_b   1.000
_cell.length_c   1.000
_cell.angle_alpha   90.00
_cell.angle_beta   90.00
_cell.angle_gamma   90.00
#
_symmetry.space_group_name_H-M   'P 1'
#
loop_
_entity.id
_entity.type
_entity.pdbx_description
1 polymer ?
#
loop_
_entity_poly.entity_id
_entity_poly.type
_entity_poly.pdbx_seq_one_letter_code
_entity_poly.pdbx_strand_id
1 'polypeptide(L)'
;MVTRGEADIIPYLTLTPSRHTVMDYSKPLAAVKYGILVAFPSEPPRAFIFLRPYRKEVWCLCVIAAILMSYMLYLMHKWSCKICKIDKKQTKELASYSRCFWLIYGATLQQGEFI
;
A
#
# COMPACT_ATOMS: atom_id res chain seq x y z
N MET A 1 27.32 -44.26 22.76
CA MET A 1 26.89 -44.41 24.16
C MET A 1 26.21 -45.76 24.31
N VAL A 2 25.03 -45.97 23.73
CA VAL A 2 24.38 -47.31 23.67
C VAL A 2 25.26 -48.36 22.99
N THR A 3 25.81 -48.08 21.81
CA THR A 3 26.65 -49.03 21.06
C THR A 3 28.00 -49.36 21.72
N ARG A 4 28.37 -48.61 22.77
CA ARG A 4 29.62 -48.79 23.52
C ARG A 4 29.38 -49.48 24.88
N GLY A 5 28.13 -49.81 25.22
CA GLY A 5 27.77 -50.38 26.52
C GLY A 5 27.71 -49.37 27.66
N GLU A 6 27.78 -48.07 27.38
CA GLU A 6 27.80 -46.98 28.38
C GLU A 6 26.39 -46.54 28.81
N ALA A 7 25.36 -46.94 28.06
CA ALA A 7 23.97 -46.60 28.32
C ALA A 7 23.07 -47.74 27.84
N ASP A 8 22.04 -48.06 28.64
CA ASP A 8 21.12 -49.17 28.36
C ASP A 8 19.91 -48.73 27.51
N ILE A 9 19.41 -47.49 27.71
CA ILE A 9 18.21 -46.96 27.04
C ILE A 9 18.39 -45.48 26.67
N ILE A 10 17.84 -45.08 25.51
CA ILE A 10 17.79 -43.67 25.06
C ILE A 10 16.33 -43.19 25.01
N PRO A 11 15.95 -42.16 25.79
CA PRO A 11 14.63 -41.55 25.71
C PRO A 11 14.52 -40.57 24.53
N TYR A 12 13.31 -40.37 24.02
CA TYR A 12 12.95 -39.36 23.00
C TYR A 12 13.85 -39.34 21.76
N LEU A 13 14.00 -40.50 21.11
CA LEU A 13 14.78 -40.62 19.88
C LEU A 13 13.86 -40.71 18.64
N THR A 14 14.20 -39.97 17.59
CA THR A 14 13.52 -40.09 16.30
C THR A 14 13.89 -41.38 15.58
N LEU A 15 12.87 -42.06 15.04
CA LEU A 15 13.04 -43.26 14.22
C LEU A 15 13.61 -42.84 12.85
N THR A 16 14.78 -43.38 12.50
CA THR A 16 15.42 -43.13 11.20
C THR A 16 15.90 -44.47 10.64
N PRO A 17 15.64 -44.78 9.35
CA PRO A 17 15.97 -46.09 8.77
C PRO A 17 17.46 -46.45 8.88
N SER A 18 18.35 -45.46 8.75
CA SER A 18 19.79 -45.66 8.86
C SER A 18 20.26 -46.15 10.24
N ARG A 19 19.46 -45.93 11.29
CA ARG A 19 19.82 -46.31 12.67
C ARG A 19 19.25 -47.66 13.08
N HIS A 20 18.33 -48.21 12.29
CA HIS A 20 17.69 -49.49 12.54
C HIS A 20 18.63 -50.70 12.35
N THR A 21 19.82 -50.48 11.79
CA THR A 21 20.84 -51.52 11.58
C THR A 21 21.76 -51.71 12.79
N VAL A 22 21.77 -50.78 13.74
CA VAL A 22 22.72 -50.75 14.86
C VAL A 22 22.03 -50.92 16.22
N MET A 23 20.71 -50.69 16.28
CA MET A 23 19.94 -50.71 17.52
C MET A 23 18.45 -50.93 17.24
N ASP A 24 17.79 -51.63 18.16
CA ASP A 24 16.36 -51.94 18.09
C ASP A 24 15.51 -50.85 18.73
N TYR A 25 14.30 -50.67 18.20
CA TYR A 25 13.34 -49.67 18.67
C TYR A 25 12.11 -50.33 19.27
N SER A 26 11.53 -49.69 20.29
CA SER A 26 10.18 -50.01 20.78
C SER A 26 9.10 -49.38 19.89
N LYS A 27 7.83 -49.69 20.18
CA LYS A 27 6.70 -49.08 19.47
C LYS A 27 6.73 -47.55 19.60
N PRO A 28 6.44 -46.80 18.53
CA PRO A 28 6.49 -45.35 18.56
C PRO A 28 5.52 -44.78 19.59
N LEU A 29 6.03 -43.93 20.48
CA LEU A 29 5.22 -43.26 21.51
C LEU A 29 4.32 -42.17 20.91
N ALA A 30 4.80 -41.45 19.90
CA ALA A 30 4.09 -40.37 19.24
C ALA A 30 4.56 -40.18 17.79
N ALA A 31 3.65 -39.81 16.91
CA ALA A 31 3.98 -39.34 15.56
C ALA A 31 4.17 -37.82 15.58
N VAL A 32 5.40 -37.36 15.33
CA VAL A 32 5.71 -35.93 15.27
C VAL A 32 5.65 -35.46 13.82
N LYS A 33 5.00 -34.33 13.57
CA LYS A 33 5.00 -33.64 12.28
C LYS A 33 6.00 -32.50 12.33
N TYR A 34 6.83 -32.37 11.29
CA TYR A 34 7.71 -31.23 11.12
C TYR A 34 6.94 -30.04 10.56
N GLY A 35 7.13 -28.88 11.15
CA GLY A 35 6.58 -27.62 10.66
C GLY A 35 7.67 -26.55 10.65
N ILE A 36 7.55 -25.58 9.75
CA ILE A 36 8.40 -24.39 9.75
C ILE A 36 7.75 -23.39 10.69
N LEU A 37 8.48 -22.97 11.73
CA LEU A 37 8.04 -21.89 12.59
C LEU A 37 8.49 -20.57 11.96
N VAL A 38 7.52 -19.72 11.58
CA VAL A 38 7.77 -18.39 11.03
C VAL A 38 7.22 -17.35 12.00
N ALA A 39 7.93 -16.24 12.17
CA ALA A 39 7.44 -15.12 12.94
C ALA A 39 6.14 -14.55 12.34
N PHE A 40 5.25 -14.08 13.21
CA PHE A 40 4.01 -13.44 12.76
C PHE A 40 4.35 -12.18 11.94
N PRO A 41 3.75 -11.98 10.75
CA PRO A 41 4.04 -10.80 9.95
C PRO A 41 3.53 -9.55 10.67
N SER A 42 4.40 -8.55 10.86
CA SER A 42 3.98 -7.24 11.34
C SER A 42 3.07 -6.60 10.30
N GLU A 43 1.82 -6.30 10.66
CA GLU A 43 0.91 -5.57 9.77
C GLU A 43 1.46 -4.16 9.50
N PRO A 44 1.51 -3.71 8.24
CA PRO A 44 1.85 -2.33 7.95
C PRO A 44 0.79 -1.38 8.52
N PRO A 45 1.18 -0.14 8.89
CA PRO A 45 0.28 0.81 9.54
C PRO A 45 -0.99 1.06 8.71
N ARG A 46 -2.16 0.86 9.33
CA ARG A 46 -3.48 0.95 8.70
C ARG A 46 -3.91 2.37 8.27
N ALA A 47 -3.15 3.40 8.66
CA ALA A 47 -3.51 4.80 8.45
C ALA A 47 -3.61 5.21 6.96
N PHE A 48 -2.84 4.58 6.06
CA PHE A 48 -2.78 4.96 4.64
C PHE A 48 -3.42 3.94 3.70
N ILE A 49 -4.30 3.08 4.21
CA ILE A 49 -4.96 2.05 3.38
C ILE A 49 -5.71 2.68 2.19
N PHE A 50 -6.30 3.86 2.37
CA PHE A 50 -7.01 4.57 1.31
C PHE A 50 -6.11 5.11 0.19
N LEU A 51 -4.83 5.38 0.47
CA LEU A 51 -3.85 5.83 -0.54
C LEU A 51 -3.11 4.66 -1.19
N ARG A 52 -3.24 3.44 -0.66
CA ARG A 52 -2.62 2.21 -1.15
C ARG A 52 -3.03 1.75 -2.56
N PRO A 53 -4.24 1.99 -3.10
CA PRO A 53 -4.60 1.44 -4.41
C PRO A 53 -3.77 2.03 -5.55
N TYR A 54 -3.19 3.22 -5.36
CA TYR A 54 -2.32 3.88 -6.35
C TYR A 54 -0.93 4.10 -5.78
N ARG A 55 0.08 4.05 -6.65
CA ARG A 55 1.45 4.37 -6.25
C ARG A 55 1.60 5.86 -5.95
N LYS A 56 2.58 6.21 -5.11
CA LYS A 56 2.89 7.60 -4.72
C LYS A 56 3.10 8.53 -5.92
N GLU A 57 3.64 8.00 -7.02
CA GLU A 57 3.90 8.75 -8.25
C GLU A 57 2.60 9.26 -8.89
N VAL A 58 1.52 8.47 -8.83
CA VAL A 58 0.21 8.83 -9.39
C VAL A 58 -0.40 9.99 -8.60
N TRP A 59 -0.34 9.93 -7.26
CA TRP A 59 -0.83 11.01 -6.40
C TRP A 59 -0.08 12.32 -6.64
N CYS A 60 1.25 12.27 -6.78
CA CYS A 60 2.06 13.43 -7.14
C CYS A 60 1.64 14.01 -8.50
N LEU A 61 1.41 13.14 -9.50
CA LEU A 61 0.98 13.57 -10.83
C LEU A 61 -0.40 14.24 -10.80
N CYS A 62 -1.35 13.71 -10.00
CA CYS A 62 -2.67 14.32 -9.81
C CYS A 62 -2.58 15.75 -9.25
N VAL A 63 -1.73 15.98 -8.24
CA VAL A 63 -1.53 17.31 -7.65
C VAL A 63 -0.91 18.27 -8.68
N ILE A 64 0.11 17.82 -9.41
CA ILE A 64 0.76 18.63 -10.45
C ILE A 64 -0.24 18.99 -11.56
N ALA A 65 -1.03 18.03 -12.02
CA ALA A 65 -2.06 18.25 -13.04
C ALA A 65 -3.10 19.28 -12.58
N ALA A 66 -3.58 19.20 -11.34
CA ALA A 66 -4.53 20.16 -10.79
C ALA A 66 -3.98 21.60 -10.76
N ILE A 67 -2.72 21.77 -10.37
CA ILE A 67 -2.05 23.08 -10.37
C ILE A 67 -1.88 23.61 -11.79
N LEU A 68 -1.41 22.77 -12.72
CA LEU A 68 -1.24 23.14 -14.13
C LEU A 68 -2.56 23.57 -14.76
N MET A 69 -3.64 22.83 -14.53
CA MET A 69 -4.98 23.18 -15.01
C MET A 69 -5.44 24.54 -14.44
N SER A 70 -5.13 24.82 -13.18
CA SER A 70 -5.47 26.11 -12.54
C SER A 70 -4.75 27.29 -13.17
N TYR A 71 -3.47 27.09 -13.45
CA TYR A 71 -2.66 28.09 -14.15
C TYR A 71 -3.16 28.34 -15.58
N MET A 72 -3.48 27.28 -16.33
CA MET A 72 -3.99 27.39 -17.70
C MET A 72 -5.33 28.11 -17.74
N LEU A 73 -6.25 27.80 -16.81
CA LEU A 73 -7.55 28.46 -16.71
C LEU A 73 -7.40 29.96 -16.42
N TYR A 74 -6.48 30.33 -15.52
CA TYR A 74 -6.18 31.73 -15.22
C TYR A 74 -5.65 32.50 -16.45
N LEU A 75 -4.74 31.88 -17.22
CA LEU A 75 -4.22 32.48 -18.45
C LEU A 75 -5.31 32.65 -19.52
N MET A 76 -6.15 31.64 -19.71
CA MET A 76 -7.28 31.69 -20.65
C MET A 76 -8.24 32.82 -20.28
N HIS A 77 -8.58 32.98 -18.99
CA HIS A 77 -9.43 34.08 -18.53
C HIS A 77 -8.82 35.45 -18.81
N LYS A 78 -7.51 35.60 -18.56
CA LYS A 78 -6.77 36.85 -18.82
C LYS A 78 -6.70 37.19 -20.32
N TRP A 79 -6.56 36.19 -21.18
CA TRP A 79 -6.56 36.37 -22.63
C TRP A 79 -7.95 36.71 -23.17
N SER A 80 -8.98 36.02 -22.70
CA SER A 80 -10.37 36.29 -23.06
C SER A 80 -10.79 37.73 -22.72
N CYS A 81 -10.42 38.21 -21.52
CA CYS A 81 -10.67 39.59 -21.10
C CYS A 81 -9.96 40.63 -21.98
N LYS A 82 -8.76 40.32 -22.49
CA LYS A 82 -8.01 41.22 -23.39
C LYS A 82 -8.62 41.28 -24.79
N ILE A 83 -9.08 40.15 -25.32
CA ILE A 83 -9.59 40.04 -26.69
C ILE A 83 -11.00 40.63 -26.80
N CYS A 84 -11.88 40.33 -25.84
CA CYS A 84 -13.31 40.56 -25.99
C CYS A 84 -13.81 41.90 -25.39
N LYS A 85 -12.93 42.72 -24.77
CA LYS A 85 -13.28 44.01 -24.11
C LYS A 85 -14.53 43.90 -23.21
N ILE A 86 -14.73 42.75 -22.57
CA ILE A 86 -15.88 42.47 -21.70
C ILE A 86 -15.84 43.40 -20.48
N ASP A 87 -17.01 43.90 -20.07
CA ASP A 87 -17.16 44.82 -18.94
C ASP A 87 -16.56 44.21 -17.66
N LYS A 88 -15.65 44.97 -17.03
CA LYS A 88 -14.83 44.52 -15.89
C LYS A 88 -15.66 44.11 -14.67
N LYS A 89 -16.96 44.42 -14.66
CA LYS A 89 -17.88 44.14 -13.56
C LYS A 89 -18.30 42.66 -13.48
N GLN A 90 -18.48 41.96 -14.61
CA GLN A 90 -18.76 40.51 -14.64
C GLN A 90 -17.47 39.66 -14.52
N THR A 91 -16.33 40.20 -14.96
CA THR A 91 -15.06 39.45 -14.99
C THR A 91 -14.37 39.34 -13.62
N LYS A 92 -14.78 40.16 -12.63
CA LYS A 92 -14.19 40.20 -11.28
C LYS A 92 -14.47 38.95 -10.45
N GLU A 93 -15.61 38.28 -10.67
CA GLU A 93 -15.91 37.03 -9.96
C GLU A 93 -14.97 35.89 -10.37
N LEU A 94 -14.73 35.82 -11.68
CA LEU A 94 -13.74 35.08 -12.47
C LEU A 94 -12.26 35.14 -12.04
N ALA A 95 -11.80 36.37 -11.77
CA ALA A 95 -10.43 36.77 -12.09
C ALA A 95 -9.39 36.46 -11.00
N SER A 96 -9.81 36.03 -9.82
CA SER A 96 -8.88 35.70 -8.73
C SER A 96 -8.34 34.28 -8.90
N TYR A 97 -7.00 34.14 -8.90
CA TYR A 97 -6.32 32.85 -8.99
C TYR A 97 -6.81 31.84 -7.94
N SER A 98 -7.08 32.31 -6.71
CA SER A 98 -7.58 31.48 -5.61
C SER A 98 -8.95 30.87 -5.92
N ARG A 99 -9.80 31.55 -6.71
CA ARG A 99 -11.13 31.04 -7.10
C ARG A 99 -11.03 30.05 -8.25
N CYS A 100 -10.15 30.29 -9.23
CA CYS A 100 -9.84 29.30 -10.28
C CYS A 100 -9.26 28.02 -9.68
N PHE A 101 -8.38 28.14 -8.69
CA PHE A 101 -7.84 27.00 -7.96
C PHE A 101 -8.94 26.22 -7.23
N TRP A 102 -9.81 26.92 -6.49
CA TRP A 102 -10.95 26.30 -5.80
C TRP A 102 -11.91 25.59 -6.76
N LEU A 103 -12.18 26.18 -7.94
CA LEU A 103 -13.05 25.61 -8.96
C LEU A 103 -12.48 24.30 -9.52
N ILE A 104 -11.18 24.28 -9.85
CA ILE A 104 -10.52 23.07 -10.38
C ILE A 104 -10.36 22.00 -9.30
N TYR A 105 -10.13 22.41 -8.06
CA TYR A 105 -10.13 21.49 -6.94
C TYR A 105 -11.50 20.81 -6.77
N GLY A 106 -12.60 21.58 -6.80
CA GLY A 106 -13.96 21.05 -6.75
C GLY A 106 -14.34 20.17 -7.96
N ALA A 107 -13.91 20.54 -9.17
CA ALA A 107 -14.13 19.75 -10.38
C ALA A 107 -13.37 18.41 -10.35
N THR A 108 -12.13 18.41 -9.85
CA THR A 108 -11.28 17.20 -9.77
C THR A 108 -11.81 16.20 -8.75
N LEU A 109 -12.35 16.69 -7.64
CA LEU A 109 -12.96 15.84 -6.60
C LEU A 109 -14.38 15.40 -6.94
N GLN A 110 -14.89 15.80 -8.12
CA GLN A 110 -16.25 15.51 -8.58
C GLN A 110 -17.30 15.85 -7.49
N GLN A 111 -17.08 16.96 -6.78
CA GLN A 111 -18.04 17.51 -5.80
C GLN A 111 -19.09 18.41 -6.46
N GLY A 112 -19.23 18.35 -7.79
CA GLY A 112 -20.31 18.99 -8.52
C GLY A 112 -21.54 18.10 -8.50
N GLU A 113 -22.63 18.61 -7.95
CA GLU A 113 -23.91 17.92 -7.83
C GLU A 113 -24.36 17.30 -9.17
N PHE A 114 -24.93 16.11 -9.06
CA PHE A 114 -25.99 15.66 -9.95
C PHE A 114 -27.06 16.75 -10.00
N ILE A 115 -27.18 17.43 -11.14
CA ILE A 115 -28.41 18.05 -11.63
C ILE A 115 -28.73 17.39 -12.96
#